data_AF-A0A3N5WP05-F1
#
_entry.id   AF-A0A3N5WP05-F1
#
_cell.length_a   1.000
_cell.length_b   1.000
_cell.length_c   1.000
_cell.angle_alpha   90.00
_cell.angle_beta   90.00
_cell.angle_gamma   90.00
#
_symmetry.space_group_name_H-M   'P 1'
#
loop_
_entity.id
_entity.type
_entity.pdbx_description
1 polymer ?
#
loop_
_entity_poly.entity_id
_entity_poly.type
_entity_poly.pdbx_seq_one_letter_code
_entity_poly.pdbx_strand_id
1 'polypeptide(L)' 'MSPDLSSENYTENTTVPAEHRIAVPAACVGLRLDQALARLLPEYSRARLTAWVREGRVTVDGRILAPRDKLHGGEQIA' A
#
# COMPACT_ATOMS: atom_id res chain seq x y z
N MET A 1 -40.72 -23.15 28.19
CA MET A 1 -40.48 -23.65 26.83
C MET A 1 -39.06 -23.30 26.45
N SER A 2 -38.29 -24.31 26.06
CA SER A 2 -36.86 -24.30 25.78
C SER A 2 -36.44 -23.31 24.67
N PRO A 3 -35.15 -22.94 24.65
CA PRO A 3 -34.55 -21.87 23.84
C PRO A 3 -34.14 -22.39 22.46
N ASP A 4 -33.99 -21.48 21.48
CA ASP A 4 -33.19 -21.76 20.28
C ASP A 4 -31.85 -21.06 20.41
N LEU A 5 -30.85 -21.85 20.81
CA LEU A 5 -29.44 -21.56 20.68
C LEU A 5 -29.05 -21.87 19.23
N SER A 6 -28.92 -20.85 18.40
CA SER A 6 -28.15 -20.93 17.16
C SER A 6 -26.85 -20.15 17.35
N SER A 7 -25.86 -20.83 17.93
CA SER A 7 -24.45 -20.42 17.98
C SER A 7 -23.73 -21.06 16.80
N GLU A 8 -23.51 -20.33 15.71
CA GLU A 8 -22.65 -20.82 14.63
C GLU A 8 -21.96 -19.64 13.90
N ASN A 9 -20.66 -19.51 14.17
CA ASN A 9 -19.59 -18.87 13.38
C ASN A 9 -19.52 -17.32 13.38
N TYR A 10 -18.64 -16.69 14.19
CA TYR A 10 -17.18 -16.59 14.01
C TYR A 10 -16.80 -15.95 12.66
N THR A 11 -16.70 -14.63 12.63
CA THR A 11 -15.51 -14.00 12.06
C THR A 11 -15.28 -12.73 12.86
N GLU A 12 -14.37 -12.84 13.82
CA GLU A 12 -13.65 -11.70 14.34
C GLU A 12 -12.91 -11.12 13.13
N ASN A 13 -13.47 -10.09 12.50
CA ASN A 13 -12.83 -9.37 11.41
C ASN A 13 -11.69 -8.53 12.03
N THR A 14 -10.68 -9.20 12.60
CA THR A 14 -9.39 -8.61 12.91
C THR A 14 -8.81 -8.20 11.59
N THR A 15 -9.14 -6.97 11.20
CA THR A 15 -8.57 -6.28 10.07
C THR A 15 -7.12 -6.04 10.45
N VAL A 16 -6.26 -7.02 10.19
CA VAL A 16 -4.83 -6.77 10.07
C VAL A 16 -4.70 -5.60 9.09
N PRO A 17 -4.04 -4.49 9.45
CA PRO A 17 -3.89 -3.38 8.53
C PRO A 17 -3.22 -3.96 7.29
N ALA A 18 -3.95 -4.00 6.18
CA ALA A 18 -3.48 -4.64 4.96
C ALA A 18 -2.22 -3.92 4.50
N GLU A 19 -1.06 -4.52 4.77
CA GLU A 19 0.24 -4.07 4.30
C GLU A 19 0.26 -4.24 2.78
N HIS A 20 0.17 -3.13 2.06
CA HIS A 20 0.13 -3.13 0.61
C HIS A 20 1.55 -3.28 0.08
N ARG A 21 1.96 -4.52 -0.20
CA ARG A 21 3.21 -4.79 -0.89
C ARG A 21 2.99 -4.83 -2.39
N ILE A 22 3.72 -3.98 -3.11
CA ILE A 22 3.55 -3.80 -4.55
C ILE A 22 4.92 -3.88 -5.22
N ALA A 23 5.09 -4.86 -6.10
CA ALA A 23 6.26 -4.93 -6.95
C ALA A 23 6.21 -3.81 -8.00
N VAL A 24 7.29 -3.03 -8.13
CA VAL A 24 7.42 -1.96 -9.12
C VAL A 24 7.61 -2.60 -10.50
N PRO A 25 6.65 -2.47 -11.43
CA PRO A 25 6.79 -3.05 -12.76
C PRO A 25 7.83 -2.28 -13.57
N ALA A 26 8.43 -2.93 -14.58
CA ALA A 26 9.41 -2.31 -15.48
C ALA A 26 8.87 -1.04 -16.18
N ALA A 27 7.55 -0.93 -16.36
CA ALA A 27 6.92 0.29 -16.89
C ALA A 27 7.06 1.53 -15.98
N CYS A 28 7.47 1.34 -14.72
CA CYS A 28 7.73 2.42 -13.77
C CYS A 28 9.21 2.81 -13.64
N VAL A 29 10.11 2.17 -14.38
CA VAL A 29 11.54 2.52 -14.43
C VAL A 29 11.69 3.99 -14.86
N GLY A 30 12.51 4.73 -14.13
CA GLY A 30 12.79 6.15 -14.36
C GLY A 30 11.67 7.11 -13.95
N LEU A 31 10.51 6.61 -13.53
CA LEU A 31 9.44 7.45 -12.97
C LEU A 31 9.78 7.87 -11.55
N ARG A 32 9.27 9.03 -11.17
CA ARG A 32 9.29 9.47 -9.78
C ARG A 32 8.38 8.59 -8.92
N LEU A 33 8.76 8.34 -7.66
CA LEU A 33 7.98 7.53 -6.72
C LEU A 33 6.53 8.01 -6.61
N ASP A 34 6.29 9.33 -6.51
CA ASP A 34 4.94 9.89 -6.45
C ASP A 34 4.09 9.59 -7.69
N GLN A 35 4.74 9.61 -8.87
CA GLN A 35 4.10 9.30 -10.13
C GLN A 35 3.84 7.80 -10.29
N ALA A 36 4.76 6.95 -9.85
CA ALA A 36 4.60 5.50 -9.86
C ALA A 36 3.46 5.08 -8.91
N LEU A 37 3.44 5.58 -7.67
CA LEU A 37 2.36 5.33 -6.72
C LEU A 37 1.00 5.74 -7.28
N ALA A 38 0.90 6.90 -7.93
CA ALA A 38 -0.35 7.34 -8.54
C ALA A 38 -0.84 6.45 -9.70
N ARG A 39 0.06 5.67 -10.31
CA ARG A 39 -0.27 4.68 -11.35
C ARG A 39 -0.62 3.32 -10.75
N LEU A 40 0.10 2.91 -9.70
CA LEU A 40 -0.08 1.62 -9.03
C LEU A 40 -1.27 1.60 -8.08
N LEU A 41 -1.62 2.76 -7.51
CA LEU A 41 -2.69 2.95 -6.53
C LEU A 41 -3.63 4.10 -6.98
N PRO A 42 -4.39 3.92 -8.08
CA PRO A 42 -5.29 4.94 -8.59
C PRO A 42 -6.46 5.28 -7.66
N GLU A 43 -6.74 4.45 -6.65
CA GLU A 43 -7.76 4.68 -5.62
C GLU A 43 -7.40 5.81 -4.64
N TYR A 44 -6.12 6.17 -4.55
CA TYR A 44 -5.66 7.25 -3.67
C TYR A 44 -5.29 8.49 -4.45
N SER A 45 -5.62 9.66 -3.87
CA SER A 45 -5.21 10.93 -4.47
C SER A 45 -3.69 11.10 -4.38
N ARG A 46 -3.11 11.79 -5.38
CA ARG A 46 -1.67 12.11 -5.40
C ARG A 46 -1.20 12.86 -4.16
N ALA A 47 -2.03 13.76 -3.63
CA ALA A 47 -1.71 14.51 -2.42
C ALA A 47 -1.58 13.58 -1.19
N ARG A 48 -2.47 12.59 -1.06
CA ARG A 48 -2.41 11.58 0.01
C ARG A 48 -1.18 10.70 -0.13
N LEU A 49 -0.90 10.17 -1.33
CA LEU A 49 0.29 9.36 -1.59
C LEU A 49 1.58 10.13 -1.30
N THR A 50 1.66 11.39 -1.74
CA THR A 50 2.81 12.26 -1.46
C THR A 50 2.99 12.51 0.04
N ALA A 51 1.90 12.69 0.79
CA ALA A 51 1.96 12.85 2.25
C ALA A 51 2.53 11.58 2.91
N TRP A 52 2.05 10.39 2.54
CA TRP A 52 2.57 9.13 3.10
C TRP A 52 4.06 8.92 2.82
N VAL A 53 4.52 9.22 1.61
CA VAL A 53 5.95 9.16 1.28
C VAL A 53 6.75 10.13 2.16
N ARG A 54 6.27 11.37 2.33
CA ARG A 54 6.93 12.37 3.18
C ARG A 54 6.93 12.00 4.67
N GLU A 55 5.87 11.33 5.12
CA GLU A 55 5.73 10.82 6.48
C GLU A 55 6.54 9.54 6.72
N GLY A 56 7.23 9.00 5.71
CA GLY A 56 8.00 7.76 5.82
C GLY A 56 7.14 6.51 5.95
N ARG A 57 5.85 6.59 5.60
CA ARG A 57 4.92 5.45 5.58
C ARG A 57 5.03 4.59 4.34
N VAL A 58 5.80 5.03 3.34
CA VAL A 58 6.08 4.29 2.11
C VAL A 58 7.57 4.02 2.06
N THR A 59 7.91 2.76 1.87
CA THR A 59 9.27 2.28 1.71
C THR A 59 9.44 1.62 0.36
N VAL A 60 10.64 1.74 -0.22
CA VAL A 60 11.06 1.09 -1.46
C VAL A 60 12.26 0.23 -1.14
N ASP A 61 12.13 -1.09 -1.24
CA ASP A 61 13.10 -2.08 -0.76
C ASP A 61 13.55 -1.82 0.69
N GLY A 62 12.59 -1.43 1.54
CA GLY A 62 12.84 -1.10 2.95
C GLY A 62 13.52 0.26 3.19
N ARG A 63 13.68 1.10 2.15
CA ARG A 63 14.25 2.45 2.27
C ARG A 63 13.17 3.52 2.11
N ILE A 64 13.22 4.56 2.94
CA ILE A 64 12.37 5.73 2.77
C ILE A 64 12.98 6.59 1.67
N LEU A 65 12.23 6.80 0.59
CA LEU A 65 12.62 7.67 -0.53
C LEU A 65 11.79 8.95 -0.53
N ALA A 66 12.34 10.01 -1.15
CA ALA A 66 11.57 11.22 -1.37
C ALA A 66 10.57 11.02 -2.53
N PRO A 67 9.44 11.76 -2.55
CA PRO A 67 8.45 11.65 -3.63
C PRO A 67 9.03 11.86 -5.04
N ARG A 68 10.10 12.67 -5.14
CA ARG A 68 10.79 13.04 -6.38
C ARG A 68 11.87 12.04 -6.81
N ASP A 69 12.21 11.07 -5.98
CA ASP A 69 13.24 10.08 -6.30
C ASP A 69 12.72 9.14 -7.37
N LYS A 70 13.62 8.72 -8.27
CA LYS A 70 13.25 7.85 -9.39
C LYS A 70 13.36 6.38 -8.99
N LEU A 71 12.44 5.59 -9.49
CA LEU A 71 12.49 4.14 -9.39
C LEU A 71 13.35 3.55 -10.50
N HIS A 72 13.99 2.43 -10.22
CA HIS A 72 14.86 1.67 -11.10
C HIS A 72 14.15 0.48 -11.74
N GLY A 73 12.96 0.11 -11.26
CA GLY A 73 12.19 -1.06 -11.66
C GLY A 73 12.63 -2.32 -10.92
N GLY A 74 11.66 -3.16 -10.55
CA GLY A 74 11.91 -4.39 -9.81
C GLY A 74 11.94 -4.23 -8.28
N GLU A 75 11.92 -2.99 -7.77
CA GLU A 75 11.84 -2.75 -6.33
C GLU A 75 10.50 -3.17 -5.73
N GLN A 76 10.46 -3.33 -4.42
CA GLN A 76 9.23 -3.59 -3.65
C GLN A 76 8.81 -2.34 -2.89
N ILE A 77 7.59 -1.87 -3.13
CA ILE A 77 6.94 -0.83 -2.33
C ILE A 77 6.19 -1.49 -1.18
N ALA A 78 6.32 -0.96 0.04
CA ALA A 78 5.59 -1.39 1.23
C ALA A 78 5.23 -0.20 2.13
#